data_AF-A0A139RIM4-F1
#
_entry.id   AF-A0A139RIM4-F1
#
_cell.length_a   1.000
_cell.length_b   1.000
_cell.length_c   1.000
_cell.angle_alpha   90.00
_cell.angle_beta   90.00
_cell.angle_gamma   90.00
#
_symmetry.space_group_name_H-M   'P 1'
#
loop_
_entity.id
_entity.type
_entity.pdbx_description
1 polymer ?
#
loop_
_entity_poly.entity_id
_entity_poly.type
_entity_poly.pdbx_seq_one_letter_code
_entity_poly.pdbx_strand_id
1 'polypeptide(L)'
;MTAEVALHPLLEAFKERMRIFHDGEDANLSRMLESSDEAVERLVGESDSSDPQVRELILERARYVYNDQVEFFYENFKADILALALGNMEMEDRDD
;
A
#
# COMPACT_ATOMS: atom_id res chain seq x y z
N MET A 1 -15.51 -24.70 4.69
CA MET A 1 -16.10 -23.36 4.82
C MET A 1 -14.99 -22.41 4.39
N THR A 2 -15.06 -21.84 3.19
CA THR A 2 -14.11 -20.80 2.78
C THR A 2 -14.42 -19.59 3.64
N ALA A 3 -13.45 -19.13 4.43
CA ALA A 3 -13.57 -17.86 5.12
C ALA A 3 -13.88 -16.78 4.09
N GLU A 4 -14.90 -15.98 4.36
CA GLU A 4 -15.20 -14.79 3.57
C GLU A 4 -13.98 -13.88 3.69
N VAL A 5 -13.28 -13.64 2.57
CA VAL A 5 -12.09 -12.79 2.56
C VAL A 5 -12.57 -11.36 2.77
N ALA A 6 -12.11 -10.73 3.86
CA ALA A 6 -12.39 -9.32 4.11
C ALA A 6 -11.78 -8.48 2.97
N LEU A 7 -12.58 -7.60 2.38
CA LEU A 7 -12.12 -6.71 1.31
C LEU A 7 -11.31 -5.56 1.91
N HIS A 8 -10.22 -5.20 1.22
CA HIS A 8 -9.35 -4.12 1.67
C HIS A 8 -10.06 -2.76 1.53
N PRO A 9 -9.93 -1.81 2.48
CA PRO A 9 -10.58 -0.49 2.40
C PRO A 9 -10.23 0.31 1.13
N LEU A 10 -9.03 0.10 0.58
CA LEU A 10 -8.56 0.75 -0.65
C LEU A 10 -8.95 0.02 -1.94
N LEU A 11 -9.72 -1.06 -1.89
CA LEU A 11 -10.05 -1.90 -3.06
C LEU A 11 -10.69 -1.09 -4.19
N GLU A 12 -11.70 -0.27 -3.88
CA GLU A 12 -12.39 0.52 -4.92
C GLU A 12 -11.48 1.56 -5.57
N ALA A 13 -10.63 2.23 -4.78
CA ALA A 13 -9.63 3.17 -5.30
C ALA A 13 -8.61 2.47 -6.20
N PHE A 14 -8.22 1.24 -5.85
CA PHE A 14 -7.32 0.43 -6.67
C PHE A 14 -7.99 -0.02 -7.97
N LYS A 15 -9.23 -0.53 -7.91
CA LYS A 15 -10.02 -0.92 -9.09
C LYS A 15 -10.21 0.26 -10.05
N GLU A 16 -10.52 1.44 -9.53
CA GLU A 16 -10.65 2.67 -10.34
C GLU A 16 -9.33 3.00 -11.06
N ARG A 17 -8.20 2.97 -10.33
CA ARG A 17 -6.86 3.22 -10.89
C ARG A 17 -6.49 2.23 -11.99
N MET A 18 -6.85 0.97 -11.80
CA MET A 18 -6.54 -0.13 -12.73
C MET A 18 -7.57 -0.32 -13.85
N ARG A 19 -8.67 0.45 -13.84
CA ARG A 19 -9.79 0.31 -14.78
C ARG A 19 -10.45 -1.08 -14.72
N ILE A 20 -10.55 -1.65 -13.51
CA ILE A 20 -11.22 -2.93 -13.24
C ILE A 20 -12.64 -2.62 -12.75
N PHE A 21 -13.65 -3.19 -13.41
CA PHE A 21 -15.07 -2.89 -13.12
C PHE A 21 -15.88 -4.12 -12.70
N HIS A 22 -15.21 -5.22 -12.37
CA HIS A 22 -15.83 -6.48 -11.96
C HIS A 22 -15.24 -7.01 -10.66
N ASP A 23 -15.97 -7.92 -10.01
CA ASP A 23 -15.62 -8.37 -8.65
C ASP A 23 -14.88 -9.72 -8.63
N GLY A 24 -14.67 -10.33 -9.81
CA GLY A 24 -14.08 -11.67 -9.94
C GLY A 24 -12.67 -11.82 -9.37
N GLU A 25 -11.98 -10.70 -9.11
CA GLU A 25 -10.63 -10.67 -8.57
C GLU A 25 -10.51 -9.89 -7.24
N ASP A 26 -11.61 -9.44 -6.65
CA ASP A 26 -11.61 -8.58 -5.46
C ASP A 26 -10.84 -9.17 -4.28
N ALA A 27 -10.99 -10.48 -4.05
CA ALA A 27 -10.26 -11.20 -3.00
C ALA A 27 -8.75 -11.31 -3.29
N ASN A 28 -8.33 -11.27 -4.56
CA ASN A 28 -6.92 -11.23 -4.94
C ASN A 28 -6.36 -9.81 -4.79
N LEU A 29 -7.06 -8.82 -5.35
CA LEU A 29 -6.69 -7.41 -5.23
C LEU A 29 -6.57 -6.97 -3.77
N SER A 30 -7.49 -7.43 -2.90
CA SER A 30 -7.43 -7.14 -1.47
C SER A 30 -6.19 -7.74 -0.80
N ARG A 31 -5.77 -8.96 -1.17
CA ARG A 31 -4.52 -9.56 -0.68
C ARG A 31 -3.27 -8.84 -1.18
N MET A 32 -3.29 -8.32 -2.42
CA MET A 32 -2.20 -7.50 -2.94
C MET A 32 -2.08 -6.16 -2.21
N LEU A 33 -3.22 -5.55 -1.87
CA LEU A 33 -3.28 -4.31 -1.10
C LEU A 33 -2.82 -4.53 0.34
N GLU A 34 -3.30 -5.57 1.03
CA GLU A 34 -2.86 -5.95 2.38
C GLU A 34 -1.34 -6.20 2.42
N SER A 35 -0.81 -6.99 1.47
CA SER A 35 0.65 -7.20 1.37
C SER A 35 1.42 -5.91 1.09
N SER A 36 0.79 -4.92 0.45
CA SER A 36 1.40 -3.63 0.15
C SER A 36 1.36 -2.69 1.33
N ASP A 37 0.28 -2.69 2.09
CA ASP A 37 0.13 -1.97 3.36
C ASP A 37 1.23 -2.37 4.34
N GLU A 38 1.32 -3.66 4.67
CA GLU A 38 2.37 -4.16 5.58
C GLU A 38 3.80 -3.86 5.09
N ALA A 39 4.00 -3.86 3.76
CA ALA A 39 5.32 -3.58 3.21
C ALA A 39 5.67 -2.10 3.31
N VAL A 40 4.70 -1.20 3.10
CA VAL A 40 4.90 0.24 3.27
C VAL A 40 5.15 0.55 4.74
N GLU A 41 4.36 0.01 5.66
CA GLU A 41 4.57 0.16 7.11
C GLU A 41 6.00 -0.27 7.52
N ARG A 42 6.47 -1.43 7.04
CA ARG A 42 7.86 -1.88 7.30
C ARG A 42 8.93 -0.96 6.73
N LEU A 43 8.63 -0.20 5.68
CA LEU A 43 9.60 0.70 5.02
C LEU A 43 9.65 2.07 5.69
N VAL A 44 8.52 2.56 6.20
CA VAL A 44 8.40 3.94 6.71
C VAL A 44 8.20 4.03 8.21
N GLY A 45 8.03 2.90 8.92
CA GLY A 45 7.66 2.87 10.34
C GLY A 45 6.14 2.89 10.53
N GLU A 46 5.66 3.20 11.74
CA GLU A 46 4.23 3.26 12.02
C GLU A 46 3.54 4.19 11.00
N SER A 47 2.60 3.64 10.25
CA SER A 47 2.01 4.32 9.10
C SER A 47 0.49 4.22 9.14
N ASP A 48 -0.18 5.35 9.01
CA ASP A 48 -1.63 5.42 8.89
C ASP A 48 -2.03 5.58 7.42
N SER A 49 -2.84 4.66 6.90
CA SER A 49 -3.40 4.75 5.53
C SER A 49 -4.33 5.95 5.31
N SER A 50 -4.67 6.68 6.38
CA SER A 50 -5.31 8.00 6.29
C SER A 50 -4.37 9.07 5.71
N ASP A 51 -3.05 8.93 5.90
CA ASP A 51 -2.04 9.79 5.29
C ASP A 51 -2.06 9.61 3.76
N PRO A 52 -2.29 10.68 2.98
CA PRO A 52 -2.30 10.61 1.53
C PRO A 52 -1.02 10.05 0.90
N GLN A 53 0.15 10.28 1.51
CA GLN A 53 1.44 9.79 0.99
C GLN A 53 1.59 8.28 1.23
N VAL A 54 1.25 7.80 2.42
CA VAL A 54 1.23 6.36 2.75
C VAL A 54 0.23 5.64 1.83
N ARG A 55 -0.99 6.17 1.71
CA ARG A 55 -2.02 5.61 0.82
C ARG A 55 -1.55 5.51 -0.63
N GLU A 56 -0.85 6.53 -1.13
CA GLU A 56 -0.30 6.51 -2.48
C GLU A 56 0.74 5.40 -2.63
N LEU A 57 1.67 5.24 -1.70
CA LEU A 57 2.67 4.16 -1.74
C LEU A 57 2.02 2.76 -1.74
N ILE A 58 0.95 2.56 -0.97
CA ILE A 58 0.21 1.28 -0.94
C ILE A 58 -0.40 0.99 -2.31
N LEU A 59 -1.12 1.95 -2.88
CA LEU A 59 -1.76 1.81 -4.19
C LEU A 59 -0.73 1.60 -5.30
N GLU A 60 0.37 2.32 -5.27
CA GLU A 60 1.45 2.18 -6.23
C GLU A 60 2.13 0.82 -6.13
N ARG A 61 2.54 0.40 -4.93
CA ARG A 61 3.15 -0.92 -4.75
C ARG A 61 2.22 -2.03 -5.21
N ALA A 62 0.93 -1.96 -4.87
CA ALA A 62 -0.07 -2.93 -5.33
C ALA A 62 -0.19 -2.94 -6.86
N ARG A 63 -0.04 -1.78 -7.54
CA ARG A 63 -0.02 -1.71 -9.01
C ARG A 63 1.20 -2.43 -9.57
N TYR A 64 2.38 -2.22 -8.99
CA TYR A 64 3.58 -2.93 -9.43
C TYR A 64 3.47 -4.45 -9.17
N VAL A 65 2.87 -4.88 -8.05
CA VAL A 65 2.59 -6.31 -7.79
C VAL A 65 1.64 -6.89 -8.83
N TYR A 66 0.53 -6.20 -9.10
CA TYR A 66 -0.45 -6.63 -10.11
C TYR A 66 0.16 -6.76 -11.50
N ASN A 67 1.09 -5.87 -11.85
CA ASN A 67 1.79 -5.87 -13.14
C ASN A 67 3.05 -6.75 -13.19
N ASP A 68 3.34 -7.53 -12.14
CA ASP A 68 4.55 -8.37 -12.02
C ASP A 68 5.87 -7.57 -12.17
N GLN A 69 5.92 -6.43 -11.48
CA GLN A 69 6.96 -5.41 -11.59
C GLN A 69 7.40 -4.83 -10.23
N VAL A 70 7.08 -5.51 -9.12
CA VAL A 70 7.28 -5.01 -7.74
C VAL A 70 8.73 -4.58 -7.43
N GLU A 71 9.72 -5.14 -8.12
CA GLU A 71 11.12 -4.75 -7.99
C GLU A 71 11.38 -3.29 -8.35
N PHE A 72 10.64 -2.72 -9.30
CA PHE A 72 10.83 -1.33 -9.73
C PHE A 72 10.21 -0.31 -8.78
N PHE A 73 9.28 -0.74 -7.91
CA PHE A 73 8.66 0.13 -6.92
C PHE A 73 9.70 0.77 -5.99
N TYR A 74 10.63 -0.04 -5.48
CA TYR A 74 11.62 0.42 -4.50
C TYR A 74 12.59 1.46 -5.06
N GLU A 75 12.90 1.39 -6.35
CA GLU A 75 13.74 2.38 -7.01
C GLU A 75 12.93 3.65 -7.32
N ASN A 76 11.74 3.50 -7.88
CA ASN A 76 10.92 4.61 -8.35
C ASN A 76 10.38 5.49 -7.21
N PHE A 77 10.10 4.90 -6.05
CA PHE A 77 9.57 5.59 -4.87
C PHE A 77 10.59 5.76 -3.74
N LYS A 78 11.88 5.53 -4.03
CA LYS A 78 12.95 5.58 -3.01
C LYS A 78 12.97 6.89 -2.23
N ALA A 79 12.80 8.02 -2.93
CA ALA A 79 12.84 9.34 -2.31
C ALA A 79 11.65 9.56 -1.37
N ASP A 80 10.45 9.17 -1.80
CA ASP A 80 9.22 9.31 -1.00
C ASP A 80 9.24 8.41 0.23
N ILE A 81 9.69 7.16 0.06
CA ILE A 81 9.88 6.21 1.17
C ILE A 81 10.86 6.79 2.20
N LEU A 82 12.00 7.32 1.76
CA LEU A 82 13.00 7.88 2.66
C LEU A 82 12.48 9.13 3.39
N ALA A 83 11.75 10.00 2.68
CA ALA A 83 11.18 11.20 3.26
C ALA A 83 10.16 10.88 4.37
N LEU A 84 9.27 9.91 4.12
CA LEU A 84 8.31 9.43 5.11
C LEU A 84 8.99 8.75 6.31
N ALA A 85 9.95 7.85 6.05
CA ALA A 85 10.68 7.16 7.12
C ALA A 85 11.39 8.14 8.06
N LEU A 86 12.03 9.18 7.51
CA LEU A 86 12.66 10.24 8.32
C LEU A 86 11.63 11.05 9.10
N GLY A 87 10.52 11.42 8.48
CA GLY A 87 9.44 12.16 9.14
C GLY A 87 8.82 11.41 10.31
N ASN A 88 8.64 10.08 10.16
CA ASN A 88 8.09 9.23 11.21
C ASN A 88 9.04 9.06 12.40
N MET A 89 10.34 8.85 12.15
CA MET A 89 11.34 8.82 13.23
C MET A 89 11.37 10.14 14.03
N GLU A 90 11.29 11.29 13.36
CA GLU A 90 11.22 12.59 14.05
C GLU A 90 9.92 12.78 14.86
N MET A 91 8.84 12.07 14.55
CA MET A 91 7.61 12.09 15.34
C MET A 91 7.74 11.22 16.59
N GLU A 92 8.26 10.00 16.45
CA GLU A 92 8.51 9.09 17.58
C GLU A 92 9.40 9.78 18.65
N ASP A 93 10.49 10.44 18.24
CA ASP A 93 11.40 11.16 19.16
C ASP A 93 10.75 12.35 19.90
N ARG A 94 9.61 12.87 19.43
CA ARG A 94 8.88 13.99 20.05
C ARG A 94 7.81 13.56 21.03
N ASP A 95 7.36 12.31 20.94
CA ASP A 95 6.29 11.76 21.76
C ASP A 95 6.82 11.03 23.02
N ASP A 96 8.15 10.91 23.17
CA ASP A 96 8.90 10.46 24.37
C ASP A 96 9.24 11.60 25.36
#